data_AF-A0A6V7KFA4-F1
#
_entry.id   AF-A0A6V7KFA4-F1
#
_cell.length_a   1.000
_cell.length_b   1.000
_cell.length_c   1.000
_cell.angle_alpha   90.00
_cell.angle_beta   90.00
_cell.angle_gamma   90.00
#
_symmetry.space_group_name_H-M   'P 1'
#
loop_
_entity.id
_entity.type
_entity.pdbx_description
1 polymer ?
#
loop_
_entity_poly.entity_id
_entity_poly.type
_entity_poly.pdbx_seq_one_letter_code
_entity_poly.pdbx_strand_id
1 'polypeptide(L)'
;VRTQQFPPGIDKLSTFNEISERLRDAEWEVRQHALRVLIDVLPTLPRDQVDHIVGPVVPELINNLGHLAPAVRKGALDALRVYLVCSDQREKILHN
;
A
#
# COMPACT_ATOMS: atom_id res chain seq x y z
N VAL A 1 17.10 -1.74 12.85
CA VAL A 1 16.69 -3.13 12.52
C VAL A 1 15.34 -3.06 11.84
N ARG A 2 15.20 -3.43 10.56
CA ARG A 2 13.87 -3.59 9.93
C ARG A 2 13.26 -4.85 10.54
N THR A 3 12.31 -4.68 11.46
CA THR A 3 11.53 -5.80 11.98
C THR A 3 10.64 -6.30 10.85
N GLN A 4 10.73 -7.58 10.49
CA GLN A 4 9.85 -8.19 9.47
C GLN A 4 8.43 -8.45 10.00
N GLN A 5 8.01 -7.72 11.03
CA GLN A 5 6.76 -7.92 11.74
C GLN A 5 6.13 -6.58 12.04
N PHE A 6 4.83 -6.50 11.77
CA PHE A 6 4.02 -5.35 12.15
C PHE A 6 4.02 -5.20 13.68
N PRO A 7 4.15 -3.99 14.25
CA PRO A 7 4.22 -3.79 15.69
C PRO A 7 3.03 -4.40 16.44
N PRO A 8 3.26 -5.17 17.52
CA PRO A 8 2.18 -5.71 18.33
C PRO A 8 1.43 -4.56 19.04
N GLY A 9 0.11 -4.67 19.14
CA GLY A 9 -0.74 -3.67 19.81
C GLY A 9 -1.12 -2.46 18.95
N ILE A 10 -0.67 -2.38 17.69
CA ILE A 10 -1.11 -1.37 16.74
C ILE A 10 -2.18 -1.96 15.82
N ASP A 11 -3.29 -1.24 15.66
CA ASP A 11 -4.34 -1.66 14.75
C ASP A 11 -3.92 -1.48 13.28
N LYS A 12 -3.92 -2.59 12.55
CA LYS A 12 -3.42 -2.63 11.17
C LYS A 12 -4.36 -1.89 10.23
N LEU A 13 -5.67 -2.05 10.40
CA LEU A 13 -6.66 -1.45 9.50
C LEU A 13 -6.69 0.09 9.66
N SER A 14 -6.67 0.58 10.90
CA SER A 14 -6.52 2.01 11.21
C SER A 14 -5.24 2.58 10.62
N THR A 15 -4.12 1.86 10.73
CA THR A 15 -2.85 2.30 10.11
C THR A 15 -2.97 2.43 8.59
N PHE A 16 -3.65 1.50 7.92
CA PHE A 16 -3.85 1.56 6.47
C PHE A 16 -4.87 2.62 6.05
N ASN A 17 -5.85 2.94 6.89
CA ASN A 17 -6.73 4.11 6.70
C ASN A 17 -5.93 5.42 6.74
N GLU A 18 -5.03 5.58 7.73
CA GLU A 18 -4.16 6.75 7.82
C GLU A 18 -3.26 6.89 6.58
N ILE A 19 -2.68 5.78 6.10
CA ILE A 19 -1.89 5.77 4.86
C ILE A 19 -2.78 6.18 3.67
N SER A 20 -4.02 5.67 3.60
CA SER A 20 -4.98 6.03 2.54
C SER A 20 -5.32 7.53 2.51
N GLU A 21 -5.44 8.17 3.66
CA GLU A 21 -5.59 9.63 3.71
C GLU A 21 -4.38 10.36 3.13
N ARG A 22 -3.15 9.93 3.48
CA ARG A 22 -1.93 10.55 2.94
C ARG A 22 -1.73 10.30 1.43
N LEU A 23 -2.27 9.20 0.90
CA LEU A 23 -2.29 8.93 -0.55
C LEU A 23 -3.21 9.87 -1.34
N ARG A 24 -4.11 10.58 -0.65
CA ARG A 24 -5.04 11.58 -1.22
C ARG A 24 -4.64 13.02 -0.92
N ASP A 25 -3.52 13.23 -0.25
CA ASP A 25 -3.07 14.55 0.20
C ASP A 25 -2.96 15.54 -0.97
N ALA A 26 -3.17 16.84 -0.74
CA ALA A 26 -3.06 17.84 -1.80
C ALA A 26 -1.62 17.93 -2.33
N GLU A 27 -0.63 17.77 -1.45
CA GLU A 27 0.78 17.85 -1.81
C GLU A 27 1.27 16.50 -2.34
N TRP A 28 1.79 16.50 -3.57
CA TRP A 28 2.18 15.27 -4.24
C TRP A 28 3.39 14.59 -3.57
N GLU A 29 4.25 15.36 -2.90
CA GLU A 29 5.37 14.86 -2.11
C GLU A 29 4.88 14.02 -0.92
N VAL A 30 3.75 14.40 -0.32
CA VAL A 30 3.12 13.63 0.77
C VAL A 30 2.60 12.31 0.23
N ARG A 31 1.91 12.31 -0.92
CA ARG A 31 1.48 11.08 -1.60
C ARG A 31 2.67 10.18 -1.94
N GLN A 32 3.73 10.76 -2.47
CA GLN A 32 4.98 10.05 -2.80
C GLN A 32 5.59 9.40 -1.56
N HIS A 33 5.60 10.11 -0.44
CA HIS A 33 6.09 9.58 0.83
C HIS A 33 5.20 8.44 1.35
N ALA A 34 3.88 8.61 1.33
CA ALA A 34 2.93 7.59 1.73
C ALA A 34 3.08 6.30 0.92
N LEU A 35 3.35 6.39 -0.40
CA LEU A 35 3.66 5.24 -1.24
C LEU A 35 4.92 4.48 -0.77
N ARG A 36 5.98 5.20 -0.37
CA ARG A 36 7.19 4.56 0.17
C ARG A 36 6.91 3.86 1.50
N VAL A 37 6.14 4.51 2.39
CA VAL A 37 5.73 3.91 3.67
C VAL A 37 4.92 2.64 3.42
N LEU A 38 3.96 2.69 2.50
CA LEU A 38 3.14 1.53 2.15
C LEU A 38 3.98 0.35 1.64
N ILE A 39 4.95 0.62 0.75
CA ILE A 39 5.89 -0.38 0.23
C ILE A 39 6.69 -1.05 1.36
N ASP A 40 7.10 -0.29 2.38
CA ASP A 40 7.88 -0.80 3.50
C ASP A 40 7.02 -1.56 4.52
N VAL A 41 5.75 -1.17 4.70
CA VAL A 41 4.83 -1.74 5.69
C VAL A 41 4.13 -3.01 5.19
N LEU A 42 3.75 -3.08 3.90
CA LEU A 42 3.05 -4.23 3.31
C LEU A 42 3.72 -5.58 3.63
N PRO A 43 5.05 -5.75 3.50
CA PRO A 43 5.72 -7.03 3.78
C PRO A 43 5.71 -7.44 5.25
N THR A 44 5.30 -6.55 6.16
CA THR A 44 5.25 -6.84 7.60
C THR A 44 3.91 -7.44 8.04
N LEU A 45 2.92 -7.46 7.14
CA LEU A 45 1.62 -8.07 7.36
C LEU A 45 1.69 -9.60 7.25
N PRO A 46 0.91 -10.34 8.06
CA PRO A 46 0.65 -11.76 7.81
C PRO A 46 0.00 -11.94 6.43
N ARG A 47 0.51 -12.87 5.61
CA ARG A 47 0.06 -13.06 4.21
C ARG A 47 -1.45 -13.30 4.09
N ASP A 48 -2.00 -14.08 5.02
CA ASP A 48 -3.42 -14.41 5.13
C ASP A 48 -4.34 -13.22 5.46
N GLN A 49 -3.76 -12.10 5.90
CA GLN A 49 -4.48 -10.87 6.26
C GLN A 49 -4.29 -9.73 5.25
N VAL A 50 -3.35 -9.86 4.30
CA VAL A 50 -2.98 -8.79 3.38
C VAL A 50 -4.20 -8.26 2.64
N ASP A 51 -4.95 -9.12 1.96
CA ASP A 51 -6.08 -8.71 1.12
C ASP A 51 -7.20 -8.01 1.91
N HIS A 52 -7.40 -8.39 3.17
CA HIS A 52 -8.37 -7.74 4.05
C HIS A 52 -7.90 -6.33 4.47
N ILE A 53 -6.61 -6.17 4.77
CA ILE A 53 -6.06 -4.94 5.33
C ILE A 53 -5.80 -3.88 4.26
N VAL A 54 -5.45 -4.28 3.03
CA VAL A 54 -5.11 -3.34 1.96
C VAL A 54 -6.31 -2.64 1.31
N GLY A 55 -7.54 -3.09 1.60
CA GLY A 55 -8.77 -2.55 1.01
C GLY A 55 -8.83 -1.01 0.97
N PRO A 56 -8.52 -0.28 2.06
CA PRO A 56 -8.55 1.18 2.07
C PRO A 56 -7.57 1.88 1.12
N VAL A 57 -6.44 1.24 0.78
CA VAL A 57 -5.38 1.88 -0.04
C VAL A 57 -5.50 1.54 -1.53
N VAL A 58 -6.15 0.43 -1.90
CA VAL A 58 -6.22 -0.03 -3.30
C VAL A 58 -6.84 1.01 -4.24
N PRO A 59 -7.98 1.67 -3.93
CA PRO A 59 -8.52 2.72 -4.80
C PRO A 59 -7.53 3.87 -5.02
N GLU A 60 -6.78 4.23 -3.98
CA GLU A 60 -5.83 5.34 -4.04
C GLU A 60 -4.57 4.99 -4.82
N LEU A 61 -4.15 3.72 -4.80
CA LEU A 61 -3.09 3.25 -5.68
C LEU A 61 -3.51 3.37 -7.15
N ILE A 62 -4.74 2.98 -7.48
CA ILE A 62 -5.29 3.10 -8.84
C ILE A 62 -5.36 4.57 -9.26
N ASN A 63 -5.89 5.44 -8.40
CA ASN A 63 -5.94 6.89 -8.66
C ASN A 63 -4.54 7.47 -8.92
N ASN A 64 -3.55 7.09 -8.11
CA ASN A 64 -2.18 7.61 -8.22
C ASN A 64 -1.41 7.09 -9.44
N LEU A 65 -1.87 6.06 -10.15
CA LEU A 65 -1.32 5.67 -11.46
C LEU A 65 -1.53 6.76 -12.53
N GLY A 66 -2.61 7.53 -12.43
CA GLY A 66 -2.92 8.64 -13.34
C GLY A 66 -2.27 9.97 -12.97
N HIS A 67 -1.47 10.02 -11.90
CA HIS A 67 -0.95 11.27 -11.36
C HIS A 67 0.06 11.94 -12.32
N LEU A 68 0.09 13.28 -12.38
CA LEU A 68 0.97 14.04 -13.29
C LEU A 68 2.47 13.86 -12.96
N ALA A 69 2.80 13.82 -11.68
CA ALA A 69 4.17 13.59 -11.21
C ALA A 69 4.63 12.14 -11.48
N PRO A 70 5.71 11.92 -12.27
CA PRO A 70 6.20 10.58 -12.60
C PRO A 70 6.55 9.73 -11.38
N ALA A 71 7.05 10.36 -10.32
CA ALA A 71 7.48 9.65 -9.14
C ALA A 71 6.30 9.09 -8.32
N VAL A 72 5.12 9.72 -8.38
CA VAL A 72 3.88 9.21 -7.77
C VAL A 72 3.37 8.01 -8.56
N ARG A 73 3.33 8.11 -9.90
CA ARG A 73 2.94 6.96 -10.76
C ARG A 73 3.82 5.75 -10.53
N LYS A 74 5.14 5.96 -10.53
CA LYS A 74 6.11 4.90 -10.24
C LYS A 74 5.89 4.29 -8.86
N GLY A 75 5.70 5.12 -7.83
CA GLY A 75 5.44 4.63 -6.47
C GLY A 75 4.15 3.82 -6.37
N ALA A 76 3.08 4.23 -7.07
CA ALA A 76 1.82 3.48 -7.12
C ALA A 76 1.99 2.11 -7.79
N LEU A 77 2.71 2.06 -8.91
CA LEU A 77 3.03 0.81 -9.60
C LEU A 77 3.91 -0.12 -8.73
N ASP A 78 4.92 0.44 -8.07
CA ASP A 78 5.81 -0.31 -7.17
C ASP A 78 5.02 -0.87 -5.97
N ALA A 79 4.11 -0.09 -5.38
CA ALA A 79 3.25 -0.54 -4.28
C ALA A 79 2.28 -1.65 -4.70
N LEU A 80 1.64 -1.54 -5.88
CA LEU A 80 0.78 -2.59 -6.44
C LEU A 80 1.56 -3.89 -6.67
N ARG A 81 2.79 -3.78 -7.19
CA ARG A 81 3.67 -4.95 -7.36
C ARG A 81 3.99 -5.62 -6.02
N VAL A 82 4.27 -4.84 -4.97
CA VAL A 82 4.54 -5.39 -3.64
C VAL A 82 3.29 -6.06 -3.07
N TYR A 83 2.11 -5.44 -3.20
CA TYR A 83 0.85 -6.04 -2.79
C TYR A 83 0.64 -7.41 -3.43
N LEU A 84 0.83 -7.53 -4.76
CA LEU A 84 0.69 -8.81 -5.47
C LEU A 84 1.69 -9.89 -5.01
N VAL A 85 2.88 -9.51 -4.53
CA VAL A 85 3.89 -10.45 -4.01
C VAL A 85 3.57 -10.88 -2.57
N CYS A 86 2.90 -10.02 -1.80
CA CYS A 86 2.52 -10.27 -0.42
C CYS A 86 1.18 -11.03 -0.30
N SER A 87 0.28 -10.86 -1.27
CA SER A 87 -1.03 -11.52 -1.30
C SER A 87 -0.92 -13.01 -1.63
N ASP A 88 -1.61 -13.84 -0.84
CA ASP A 88 -1.79 -15.27 -1.14
C ASP A 88 -2.89 -15.51 -2.20
N GLN A 89 -3.65 -14.48 -2.58
CA GLN A 89 -4.68 -14.54 -3.62
C GLN A 89 -4.22 -13.98 -4.96
N ARG A 90 -2.90 -13.81 -5.15
CA ARG A 90 -2.30 -13.26 -6.37
C ARG A 90 -2.89 -13.83 -7.67
N GLU A 91 -3.03 -15.15 -7.79
CA GLU A 91 -3.57 -15.78 -8.99
C GLU A 91 -5.02 -15.38 -9.26
N LYS A 92 -5.85 -15.29 -8.21
CA LYS A 92 -7.23 -14.82 -8.33
C LYS A 92 -7.29 -13.35 -8.76
N ILE A 93 -6.37 -12.52 -8.27
CA ILE A 93 -6.31 -11.09 -8.60
C ILE A 93 -5.90 -10.90 -10.07
N LEU A 94 -5.00 -11.73 -10.60
CA LEU A 94 -4.51 -11.63 -11.98
C LEU A 94 -5.45 -12.23 -13.04
N HIS A 95 -6.39 -13.08 -12.63
CA HIS A 95 -7.30 -13.80 -13.52
C HIS A 95 -8.77 -13.33 -13.44
N ASN A 96 -9.06 -12.28 -12.66
CA ASN A 96 -10.33 -11.54 -12.70
C ASN A 96 -10.20 -10.29 -13.57
#